data_AF-A0A1I5BD23-F1
#
_entry.id   AF-A0A1I5BD23-F1
#
_cell.length_a   1.000
_cell.length_b   1.000
_cell.length_c   1.000
_cell.angle_alpha   90.00
_cell.angle_beta   90.00
_cell.angle_gamma   90.00
#
_symmetry.space_group_name_H-M   'P 1'
#
loop_
_entity.id
_entity.type
_entity.pdbx_description
1 polymer ?
#
loop_
_entity_poly.entity_id
_entity_poly.type
_entity_poly.pdbx_seq_one_letter_code
_entity_poly.pdbx_strand_id
1 'polypeptide(L)'
;MKLYIANTTKQRHVFTFRMLETGRLRQIPIPHGGQMQVLDGSSDEIDAVIQHHQAYGLVDSSRIDQSKAFIGLCYSINKPVSSAVIEKTLRDNDHHLTREAHNRRQASVAALDSTLRESGTGYSGEMEFSAERTKGRDDGDDVSDINEKIVTPKSGSRKK
;
A
#
# COMPACT_ATOMS: atom_id res chain seq x y z
N MET A 1 -20.20 21.54 -0.43
CA MET A 1 -19.83 20.30 -1.13
C MET A 1 -19.33 19.33 -0.09
N LYS A 2 -19.59 18.03 -0.22
CA LYS A 2 -19.26 17.05 0.83
C LYS A 2 -18.10 16.17 0.41
N LEU A 3 -17.04 16.10 1.21
CA LEU A 3 -15.92 15.19 0.98
C LEU A 3 -16.11 13.94 1.83
N TYR A 4 -16.14 12.79 1.16
CA TYR A 4 -16.17 11.47 1.79
C TYR A 4 -14.81 10.81 1.63
N ILE A 5 -14.25 10.30 2.72
CA ILE A 5 -13.01 9.51 2.72
C ILE A 5 -13.35 8.11 3.19
N ALA A 6 -12.92 7.12 2.42
CA ALA A 6 -13.02 5.70 2.75
C ALA A 6 -11.64 5.14 3.07
N ASN A 7 -11.60 4.28 4.09
CA ASN A 7 -10.43 3.54 4.51
C ASN A 7 -10.48 2.14 3.90
N THR A 8 -9.58 1.89 2.95
CA THR A 8 -9.47 0.60 2.23
C THR A 8 -8.42 -0.30 2.85
N THR A 9 -8.10 -0.11 4.13
CA THR A 9 -7.16 -0.94 4.91
C THR A 9 -7.84 -1.69 6.05
N LYS A 10 -7.13 -2.67 6.60
CA LYS A 10 -7.52 -3.44 7.80
C LYS A 10 -7.16 -2.75 9.12
N GLN A 11 -6.55 -1.56 9.06
CA GLN A 11 -6.18 -0.78 10.25
C GLN A 11 -7.08 0.43 10.40
N ARG A 12 -7.31 0.87 11.63
CA ARG A 12 -8.00 2.14 11.87
C ARG A 12 -7.09 3.30 11.43
N HIS A 13 -7.64 4.24 10.68
CA HIS A 13 -6.90 5.41 10.20
C HIS A 13 -7.43 6.69 10.87
N VAL A 14 -6.54 7.63 11.20
CA VAL A 14 -6.92 8.95 11.72
C VAL A 14 -6.66 9.99 10.64
N PHE A 15 -7.70 10.33 9.89
CA PHE A 15 -7.60 11.31 8.82
C PHE A 15 -7.44 12.71 9.41
N THR A 16 -6.34 13.38 9.07
CA THR A 16 -5.92 14.62 9.73
C THR A 16 -5.69 15.71 8.70
N PHE A 17 -6.38 16.85 8.81
CA PHE A 17 -6.20 17.98 7.91
C PHE A 17 -6.40 19.30 8.65
N ARG A 18 -5.92 20.41 8.05
CA ARG A 18 -6.17 21.76 8.56
C ARG A 18 -7.33 22.39 7.81
N MET A 19 -8.22 23.06 8.53
CA MET A 19 -9.24 23.90 7.91
C MET A 19 -8.60 25.16 7.33
N LEU A 20 -9.00 25.55 6.12
CA LEU A 20 -8.41 26.70 5.44
C LEU A 20 -8.81 28.01 6.15
N GLU A 21 -10.07 28.14 6.55
CA GLU A 21 -10.61 29.36 7.18
C GLU A 21 -9.97 29.67 8.54
N THR A 22 -9.72 28.65 9.37
CA THR A 22 -9.30 28.83 10.78
C THR A 22 -7.89 28.34 11.07
N GLY A 23 -7.26 27.61 10.14
CA GLY A 23 -5.98 26.93 10.36
C GLY A 23 -6.04 25.78 11.38
N ARG A 24 -7.22 25.51 11.96
CA ARG A 24 -7.40 24.53 13.03
C ARG A 24 -7.21 23.11 12.48
N LEU A 25 -6.48 22.29 13.25
CA LEU A 25 -6.31 20.89 12.94
C LEU A 25 -7.60 20.12 13.26
N ARG A 26 -8.08 19.34 12.30
CA ARG A 26 -9.21 18.43 12.43
C ARG A 26 -8.73 17.00 12.26
N GLN A 27 -9.15 16.13 13.17
CA GLN A 27 -8.80 14.72 13.19
C GLN A 27 -10.08 13.91 13.20
N ILE A 28 -10.23 13.00 12.25
CA ILE A 28 -11.43 12.19 12.08
C ILE A 28 -10.98 10.73 12.01
N PRO A 29 -11.30 9.92 13.04
CA PRO A 29 -11.03 8.50 13.00
C PRO A 29 -11.97 7.83 11.99
N ILE A 30 -11.40 7.04 11.10
CA ILE A 30 -12.12 6.23 10.10
C ILE A 30 -11.84 4.76 10.44
N PRO A 31 -12.88 3.95 10.73
CA PRO A 31 -12.69 2.53 11.00
C PRO A 31 -12.17 1.80 9.76
N HIS A 32 -11.65 0.59 9.96
CA HIS A 32 -11.21 -0.28 8.87
C HIS A 32 -12.39 -0.59 7.93
N GLY A 33 -12.18 -0.55 6.61
CA GLY A 33 -13.26 -0.76 5.64
C GLY A 33 -14.43 0.23 5.72
N GLY A 34 -14.31 1.28 6.54
CA GLY A 34 -15.36 2.26 6.76
C GLY A 34 -15.13 3.54 5.96
N GLN A 35 -16.09 4.45 6.05
CA GLN A 35 -15.96 5.79 5.47
C GLN A 35 -16.57 6.84 6.38
N MET A 36 -16.10 8.08 6.24
CA MET A 36 -16.61 9.24 6.97
C MET A 36 -16.77 10.43 6.03
N GLN A 37 -17.82 11.24 6.27
CA GLN A 37 -17.87 12.59 5.72
C GLN A 37 -16.87 13.45 6.51
N VAL A 38 -15.78 13.85 5.86
CA VAL A 38 -14.68 14.55 6.55
C VAL A 38 -14.81 16.06 6.51
N LEU A 39 -15.43 16.62 5.47
CA LEU A 39 -15.57 18.05 5.26
C LEU A 39 -16.89 18.34 4.53
N ASP A 40 -17.55 19.43 4.92
CA ASP A 40 -18.60 20.07 4.13
C ASP A 40 -18.19 21.53 3.95
N GLY A 41 -17.86 21.92 2.72
CA GLY A 41 -17.22 23.22 2.45
C GLY A 41 -17.23 23.60 0.98
N SER A 42 -16.47 24.64 0.66
CA SER A 42 -16.27 25.12 -0.72
C SER A 42 -15.43 24.14 -1.56
N SER A 43 -15.39 24.33 -2.88
CA SER A 43 -14.54 23.52 -3.77
C SER A 43 -13.07 23.68 -3.40
N ASP A 44 -12.63 24.92 -3.19
CA ASP A 44 -11.24 25.27 -2.92
C ASP A 44 -10.70 24.59 -1.66
N GLU A 45 -11.52 24.53 -0.59
CA GLU A 45 -11.16 23.83 0.64
C GLU A 45 -11.04 22.33 0.46
N ILE A 46 -11.97 21.72 -0.28
CA ILE A 46 -11.96 20.28 -0.57
C ILE A 46 -10.74 19.94 -1.41
N ASP A 47 -10.46 20.73 -2.44
CA ASP A 47 -9.33 20.53 -3.35
C ASP A 47 -8.01 20.67 -2.59
N ALA A 48 -7.88 21.64 -1.69
CA ALA A 48 -6.70 21.79 -0.84
C ALA A 48 -6.47 20.55 0.05
N VAL A 49 -7.52 20.01 0.67
CA VAL A 49 -7.43 18.80 1.51
C VAL A 49 -7.04 17.58 0.67
N ILE A 50 -7.65 17.42 -0.52
CA ILE A 50 -7.34 16.32 -1.44
C ILE A 50 -5.88 16.41 -1.89
N GLN A 51 -5.43 17.57 -2.37
CA GLN A 51 -4.06 17.77 -2.86
C GLN A 51 -3.02 17.48 -1.77
N HIS A 52 -3.26 17.93 -0.53
CA HIS A 52 -2.38 17.63 0.59
C HIS A 52 -2.22 16.12 0.84
N HIS A 53 -3.29 15.35 0.67
CA HIS A 53 -3.30 13.91 0.93
C HIS A 53 -2.94 13.05 -0.28
N GLN A 54 -3.02 13.58 -1.51
CA GLN A 54 -2.60 12.87 -2.72
C GLN A 54 -1.12 12.46 -2.65
N ALA A 55 -0.25 13.32 -2.09
CA ALA A 55 1.15 13.00 -1.87
C ALA A 55 1.38 11.77 -0.95
N TYR A 56 0.40 11.45 -0.10
CA TYR A 56 0.41 10.31 0.81
C TYR A 56 -0.44 9.13 0.31
N GLY A 57 -0.83 9.14 -0.97
CA GLY A 57 -1.55 8.02 -1.59
C GLY A 57 -3.07 8.07 -1.44
N LEU A 58 -3.67 9.25 -1.23
CA LEU A 58 -5.12 9.42 -1.37
C LEU A 58 -5.53 9.35 -2.85
N VAL A 59 -6.46 8.46 -3.19
CA VAL A 59 -6.88 8.20 -4.58
C VAL A 59 -8.35 8.50 -4.80
N ASP A 60 -8.72 9.00 -5.97
CA ASP A 60 -10.12 9.14 -6.37
C ASP A 60 -10.78 7.76 -6.50
N SER A 61 -11.92 7.58 -5.83
CA SER A 61 -12.71 6.33 -5.89
C SER A 61 -13.02 5.84 -7.31
N SER A 62 -13.16 6.75 -8.28
CA SER A 62 -13.41 6.40 -9.69
C SER A 62 -12.18 5.87 -10.44
N ARG A 63 -10.98 6.07 -9.89
CA ARG A 63 -9.69 5.72 -10.52
C ARG A 63 -8.98 4.55 -9.84
N ILE A 64 -9.61 3.94 -8.84
CA ILE A 64 -9.04 2.82 -8.08
C ILE A 64 -8.61 1.68 -9.00
N ASP A 65 -9.43 1.33 -9.99
CA ASP A 65 -9.15 0.22 -10.92
C ASP A 65 -7.94 0.46 -11.83
N GLN A 66 -7.50 1.71 -11.97
CA GLN A 66 -6.32 2.08 -12.75
C GLN A 66 -5.04 2.00 -11.92
N SER A 67 -5.16 1.97 -10.59
CA SER A 67 -4.03 1.82 -9.69
C SER A 67 -3.49 0.40 -9.75
N LYS A 68 -2.18 0.27 -9.92
CA LYS A 68 -1.48 -1.03 -9.82
C LYS A 68 -0.82 -1.23 -8.45
N ALA A 69 -1.02 -0.28 -7.54
CA ALA A 69 -0.38 -0.21 -6.25
C ALA A 69 -1.42 -0.25 -5.13
N PHE A 70 -0.94 -0.55 -3.93
CA PHE A 70 -1.71 -0.48 -2.70
C PHE A 70 -2.38 0.90 -2.53
N ILE A 71 -3.65 0.91 -2.16
CA ILE A 71 -4.43 2.12 -1.89
C ILE A 71 -4.86 2.11 -0.43
N GLY A 72 -4.30 3.02 0.37
CA GLY A 72 -4.67 3.14 1.78
C GLY A 72 -6.01 3.84 1.99
N LEU A 73 -6.22 4.95 1.29
CA LEU A 73 -7.41 5.78 1.39
C LEU A 73 -7.92 6.13 0.01
N CYS A 74 -9.23 6.23 -0.14
CA CYS A 74 -9.85 6.79 -1.32
C CYS A 74 -10.92 7.83 -0.97
N TYR A 75 -11.24 8.70 -1.93
CA TYR A 75 -12.23 9.76 -1.74
C TYR A 75 -13.32 9.79 -2.80
N SER A 76 -14.45 10.38 -2.43
CA SER A 76 -15.50 10.79 -3.36
C SER A 76 -16.10 12.12 -2.93
N ILE A 77 -16.59 12.88 -3.90
CA ILE A 77 -17.14 14.21 -3.69
C ILE A 77 -18.66 14.14 -3.90
N ASN A 78 -19.40 14.77 -2.97
CA ASN A 78 -20.86 14.86 -2.88
C ASN A 78 -21.59 13.53 -2.63
N LYS A 79 -20.97 12.39 -2.92
CA LYS A 79 -21.55 11.07 -2.70
C LYS A 79 -20.62 10.21 -1.83
N PRO A 80 -21.17 9.36 -0.96
CA PRO A 80 -20.40 8.33 -0.29
C PRO A 80 -19.71 7.40 -1.31
N VAL A 81 -18.56 6.86 -0.93
CA VAL A 81 -17.90 5.81 -1.71
C VAL A 81 -18.75 4.54 -1.66
N SER A 82 -18.90 3.86 -2.80
CA SER A 82 -19.64 2.60 -2.88
C SER A 82 -18.98 1.52 -2.01
N SER A 83 -19.78 0.77 -1.26
CA SER A 83 -19.29 -0.36 -0.44
C SER A 83 -18.56 -1.41 -1.27
N ALA A 84 -19.07 -1.70 -2.48
CA ALA A 84 -18.45 -2.66 -3.40
C ALA A 84 -17.03 -2.24 -3.81
N VAL A 85 -16.80 -0.94 -3.96
CA VAL A 85 -15.47 -0.38 -4.27
C VAL A 85 -14.55 -0.57 -3.07
N ILE A 86 -15.00 -0.22 -1.86
CA ILE A 86 -14.22 -0.35 -0.64
C ILE A 86 -13.82 -1.83 -0.41
N GLU A 87 -14.77 -2.74 -0.51
CA GLU A 87 -14.55 -4.18 -0.32
C GLU A 87 -13.58 -4.75 -1.34
N LYS A 88 -13.75 -4.41 -2.63
CA LYS A 88 -12.84 -4.82 -3.70
C LYS A 88 -11.41 -4.34 -3.43
N THR A 89 -11.22 -3.05 -3.16
CA THR A 89 -9.89 -2.48 -2.91
C THR A 89 -9.24 -3.10 -1.67
N LEU A 90 -10.02 -3.37 -0.63
CA LEU A 90 -9.52 -4.01 0.59
C LEU A 90 -8.93 -5.41 0.29
N ARG A 91 -9.55 -6.18 -0.61
CA ARG A 91 -9.03 -7.48 -1.07
C ARG A 91 -7.81 -7.33 -1.98
N ASP A 92 -7.89 -6.44 -2.97
CA ASP A 92 -6.80 -6.21 -3.94
C ASP A 92 -5.52 -5.73 -3.23
N ASN A 93 -5.66 -4.94 -2.16
CA ASN A 93 -4.56 -4.49 -1.33
C ASN A 93 -3.72 -5.62 -0.73
N ASP A 94 -4.33 -6.75 -0.32
CA ASP A 94 -3.58 -7.88 0.20
C ASP A 94 -2.66 -8.49 -0.86
N HIS A 95 -3.15 -8.59 -2.10
CA HIS A 95 -2.36 -9.06 -3.24
C HIS A 95 -1.21 -8.10 -3.55
N HIS A 96 -1.47 -6.78 -3.53
CA HIS A 96 -0.44 -5.77 -3.72
C HIS A 96 0.64 -5.84 -2.63
N LEU A 97 0.26 -5.94 -1.35
CA LEU A 97 1.21 -6.04 -0.24
C LEU A 97 2.07 -7.30 -0.33
N THR A 98 1.47 -8.44 -0.69
CA THR A 98 2.19 -9.71 -0.84
C THR A 98 3.21 -9.64 -1.98
N ARG A 99 2.79 -9.11 -3.14
CA ARG A 99 3.67 -8.93 -4.30
C ARG A 99 4.81 -7.95 -4.02
N GLU A 100 4.51 -6.81 -3.40
CA GLU A 100 5.51 -5.82 -3.01
C GLU A 100 6.52 -6.39 -1.99
N ALA A 101 6.06 -7.20 -1.03
CA ALA A 101 6.94 -7.88 -0.09
C ALA A 101 7.89 -8.86 -0.81
N HIS A 102 7.36 -9.65 -1.75
CA HIS A 102 8.18 -10.54 -2.59
C HIS A 102 9.23 -9.77 -3.38
N ASN A 103 8.82 -8.70 -4.09
CA ASN A 103 9.72 -7.87 -4.88
C ASN A 103 10.84 -7.24 -4.04
N ARG A 104 10.51 -6.75 -2.83
CA ARG A 104 11.52 -6.21 -1.90
C ARG A 104 12.50 -7.27 -1.45
N ARG A 105 12.04 -8.48 -1.11
CA ARG A 105 12.92 -9.59 -0.73
C ARG A 105 13.83 -10.00 -1.90
N GLN A 106 13.29 -10.09 -3.11
CA GLN A 106 14.08 -10.36 -4.32
C GLN A 106 15.16 -9.31 -4.55
N ALA A 107 14.82 -8.02 -4.43
CA ALA A 107 15.78 -6.93 -4.58
C ALA A 107 16.88 -6.96 -3.51
N SER A 108 16.51 -7.22 -2.24
CA SER A 108 17.47 -7.36 -1.14
C SER A 108 18.43 -8.52 -1.35
N VAL A 109 17.93 -9.68 -1.81
CA VAL A 109 18.75 -10.85 -2.12
C VAL A 109 19.69 -10.56 -3.29
N ALA A 110 19.23 -9.88 -4.34
CA ALA A 110 20.07 -9.50 -5.47
C ALA A 110 21.18 -8.51 -5.06
N ALA A 111 20.88 -7.55 -4.20
CA ALA A 111 21.87 -6.62 -3.65
C ALA A 111 22.89 -7.32 -2.74
N LEU A 112 22.45 -8.33 -1.97
CA LEU A 112 23.34 -9.14 -1.16
C LEU A 112 24.27 -10.00 -2.02
N ASP A 113 23.78 -10.62 -3.11
CA ASP A 113 24.62 -11.34 -4.07
C ASP A 113 25.64 -10.41 -4.74
N SER A 114 25.23 -9.21 -5.17
CA SER A 114 26.16 -8.25 -5.78
C SER A 114 27.27 -7.82 -4.82
N THR A 115 26.92 -7.52 -3.56
CA THR A 115 27.91 -7.12 -2.53
C THR A 115 28.88 -8.25 -2.18
N LEU A 116 28.41 -9.50 -2.08
CA LEU A 116 29.28 -10.66 -1.85
C LEU A 116 30.24 -10.91 -3.03
N ARG A 117 29.79 -10.69 -4.27
CA ARG A 117 30.64 -10.82 -5.46
C ARG A 117 31.72 -9.74 -5.50
N GLU A 118 31.37 -8.50 -5.19
CA GLU A 118 32.32 -7.39 -5.13
C GLU A 118 33.39 -7.58 -4.04
N SER A 119 33.04 -8.19 -2.90
CA SER A 119 33.99 -8.47 -1.82
C SER A 119 34.92 -9.66 -2.08
N GLY A 120 34.77 -10.37 -3.21
CA GLY A 120 35.58 -11.54 -3.57
C GLY A 120 35.30 -12.80 -2.74
N THR A 121 34.33 -12.75 -1.82
CA THR A 121 33.87 -13.88 -0.99
C THR A 121 32.59 -14.51 -1.53
N GLY A 122 32.10 -14.04 -2.67
CA GLY A 122 30.82 -14.44 -3.26
C GLY A 122 30.90 -15.75 -4.05
N TYR A 123 29.78 -16.47 -4.04
CA TYR A 123 29.60 -17.68 -4.85
C TYR A 123 29.37 -17.32 -6.33
N SER A 124 30.07 -18.01 -7.24
CA SER A 124 30.02 -17.75 -8.68
C SER A 124 28.88 -18.46 -9.42
N GLY A 125 28.14 -19.34 -8.73
CA GLY A 125 27.00 -20.08 -9.30
C GLY A 125 25.65 -19.42 -9.01
N GLU A 126 24.57 -20.12 -9.37
CA GLU A 126 23.22 -19.71 -8.99
C GLU A 126 23.02 -19.91 -7.48
N MET A 127 22.62 -18.86 -6.75
CA MET A 127 22.16 -18.97 -5.38
C MET A 127 20.63 -19.01 -5.36
N GLU A 128 20.09 -20.03 -4.70
CA GLU A 128 18.67 -20.16 -4.41
C GLU A 128 18.45 -19.80 -2.94
N PHE A 129 17.54 -18.85 -2.70
CA PHE A 129 17.11 -18.48 -1.36
C PHE A 129 15.68 -18.94 -1.14
N SER A 130 15.46 -19.68 -0.06
CA SER A 130 14.12 -20.03 0.44
C SER A 130 13.79 -19.09 1.59
N ALA A 131 12.66 -18.38 1.49
CA ALA A 131 12.14 -17.57 2.57
C ALA A 131 10.88 -18.22 3.14
N GLU A 132 10.90 -18.50 4.43
CA GLU A 132 9.76 -19.05 5.17
C GLU A 132 9.30 -18.00 6.19
N ARG A 133 7.99 -17.69 6.19
CA ARG A 133 7.41 -16.78 7.17
C ARG A 133 7.10 -17.58 8.44
N THR A 134 7.92 -17.45 9.47
CA THR A 134 7.62 -18.04 10.78
C THR A 134 6.40 -17.36 11.41
N LYS A 135 5.42 -18.18 11.81
CA LYS A 135 4.16 -17.76 12.44
C LYS A 135 4.42 -16.95 13.72
N GLY A 136 3.76 -15.79 13.86
CA GLY A 136 3.84 -14.97 15.07
C GLY A 136 3.06 -15.60 16.23
N ARG A 137 3.43 -15.25 17.48
CA ARG A 137 2.86 -15.84 18.71
C ARG A 137 1.36 -15.60 18.90
N ASP A 138 0.75 -14.69 18.14
CA ASP A 138 -0.68 -14.28 18.20
C ASP A 138 -1.52 -14.64 16.96
N ASP A 139 -0.97 -15.38 15.99
CA ASP A 139 -1.69 -15.72 14.75
C ASP A 139 -2.65 -16.91 14.98
N GLY A 140 -3.82 -16.64 15.56
CA GLY A 140 -4.98 -17.52 15.49
C GLY A 140 -5.53 -17.58 14.06
N ASP A 141 -5.65 -18.80 13.53
CA ASP A 141 -6.30 -19.22 12.28
C ASP A 141 -5.53 -19.04 10.93
N ASP A 142 -5.29 -20.19 10.28
CA ASP A 142 -5.18 -20.49 8.84
C ASP A 142 -4.68 -19.40 7.86
N VAL A 143 -3.60 -18.71 8.19
CA VAL A 143 -2.82 -17.99 7.17
C VAL A 143 -1.90 -18.99 6.48
N SER A 144 -2.08 -19.20 5.17
CA SER A 144 -1.25 -20.09 4.38
C SER A 144 0.24 -19.74 4.50
N ASP A 145 1.06 -20.76 4.78
CA ASP A 145 2.52 -20.60 4.79
C ASP A 145 2.99 -20.10 3.42
N ILE A 146 3.61 -18.91 3.40
CA ILE A 146 4.22 -18.37 2.19
C ILE A 146 5.57 -19.05 2.05
N ASN A 147 5.59 -20.11 1.24
CA ASN A 147 6.81 -20.77 0.81
C ASN A 147 7.21 -20.21 -0.56
N GLU A 148 8.22 -19.32 -0.59
CA GLU A 148 8.65 -18.67 -1.82
C GLU A 148 10.12 -18.96 -2.15
N LYS A 149 10.35 -19.21 -3.43
CA LYS A 149 11.69 -19.42 -4.00
C LYS A 149 12.15 -18.14 -4.68
N ILE A 150 13.31 -17.63 -4.28
CA ILE A 150 13.95 -16.44 -4.87
C ILE A 150 15.23 -16.88 -5.57
N VAL A 151 15.35 -16.53 -6.86
CA VAL A 151 16.51 -16.88 -7.70
C VAL A 151 17.22 -15.61 -8.14
N THR A 152 18.54 -15.56 -7.98
CA THR A 152 19.40 -14.49 -8.53
C THR A 152 19.85 -14.82 -9.96
N PRO A 153 19.88 -13.85 -10.90
CA PRO A 153 20.27 -14.11 -12.28
C PRO A 153 21.76 -14.48 -12.44
N LYS A 154 22.05 -15.37 -13.39
CA LYS A 154 23.43 -15.72 -13.84
C LYS A 154 24.12 -14.49 -14.45
N SER A 155 25.39 -14.26 -14.10
CA SER A 155 26.23 -13.36 -14.90
C SER A 155 26.58 -14.04 -16.22
N GLY A 156 26.01 -13.56 -17.33
CA GLY A 156 26.36 -14.04 -18.67
C GLY A 156 25.26 -13.93 -19.72
N SER A 157 23.98 -13.79 -19.35
CA SER A 157 22.90 -13.63 -20.32
C SER A 157 22.69 -12.15 -20.72
N ARG A 158 23.73 -11.50 -21.23
CA ARG A 158 23.50 -10.38 -22.17
C ARG A 158 23.01 -11.02 -23.47
N LYS A 159 21.70 -11.06 -23.68
CA LYS A 159 21.15 -11.30 -25.02
C LYS A 159 21.69 -10.18 -25.93
N LYS A 160 22.40 -10.58 -26.99
CA LYS A 160 22.67 -9.75 -28.16
C LYS A 160 21.37 -9.32 -28.82
#